data_AF-A0A1Q3BHW5-F1
#
_entry.id   AF-A0A1Q3BHW5-F1
#
_cell.length_a   1.000
_cell.length_b   1.000
_cell.length_c   1.000
_cell.angle_alpha   90.00
_cell.angle_beta   90.00
_cell.angle_gamma   90.00
#
_symmetry.space_group_name_H-M   'P 1'
#
loop_
_entity.id
_entity.type
_entity.pdbx_description
1 polymer ?
#
loop_
_entity_poly.entity_id
_entity_poly.type
_entity_poly.pdbx_seq_one_letter_code
_entity_poly.pdbx_strand_id
1 'polypeptide(L)'
;MEAMSSTFFSPTIILKKSNRVSPPRNKIISSMIEYKSHTTNNIPSSATVPLMANKGGGAVVTKLLNDMEDIVNKSIDPPSQPSLDPKQVLSNIFAPVGELPPTECEVIQGSLPPCLDGAYIRNGPNPQFFPQGPYHLYEGDGMIHCIRISQGRATFCSRYVKTYKFNSERHAGCPIVPNFLSSFNGGLIARAARVALFVARALISRYNLLNGFGTANTGLAVFGNRLFAVGEADLPYRLRLTPSGDVETLGRHDFDGRLLMSMTAHPKMDPDTGETFAFRYNTQMTVKPIQMYLRGDSLIQSDPSKVPRIGIIPRYAKNGSELRWFEIPGFNNAHAINAWDEEDGEAIVMIAPNMLAIEHSFDRMELNHNLMEKVRVDLKTGTISRHPLSARNLDIAVINQGYIAKKNRYVYAAVGGPFPKVIGVVKLDLSKGEQQECIVASRMYGPESYGGEPFFVAREPENPNAEEDDGYIVSYVHHEKLGESRFLVMDAKSLDIVAAVKLPRRVPSGFHGIFVKESELDKIYSSVN
;
A
#
# COMPACT_ATOMS: atom_id res chain seq x y z
N MET A 1 17.27 -19.46 -9.56
CA MET A 1 16.34 -19.11 -10.66
C MET A 1 15.08 -18.59 -9.97
N GLU A 2 14.55 -17.44 -10.37
CA GLU A 2 13.80 -16.58 -9.43
C GLU A 2 12.57 -15.92 -10.06
N ALA A 3 11.45 -15.89 -9.35
CA ALA A 3 10.15 -15.43 -9.84
C ALA A 3 9.57 -14.30 -8.96
N MET A 4 8.87 -13.29 -9.49
CA MET A 4 8.34 -12.16 -8.70
C MET A 4 6.82 -12.04 -8.76
N SER A 5 6.16 -11.70 -7.65
CA SER A 5 4.70 -11.54 -7.57
C SER A 5 4.28 -10.17 -7.00
N SER A 6 3.10 -9.66 -7.41
CA SER A 6 2.44 -8.49 -6.77
C SER A 6 0.90 -8.62 -6.81
N THR A 7 0.17 -7.94 -5.91
CA THR A 7 -1.31 -7.98 -5.83
C THR A 7 -1.92 -6.83 -5.03
N PHE A 8 -3.22 -6.58 -5.25
CA PHE A 8 -4.19 -5.96 -4.32
C PHE A 8 -5.61 -6.39 -4.76
N PHE A 9 -5.92 -7.68 -4.55
CA PHE A 9 -7.09 -8.45 -5.03
C PHE A 9 -6.94 -9.05 -6.45
N SER A 10 -6.85 -10.38 -6.48
CA SER A 10 -6.74 -11.33 -7.62
C SER A 10 -7.25 -10.82 -8.98
N PRO A 11 -6.52 -11.01 -10.11
CA PRO A 11 -5.49 -12.02 -10.34
C PRO A 11 -4.07 -11.58 -10.00
N THR A 12 -3.31 -12.53 -9.45
CA THR A 12 -1.87 -12.40 -9.19
C THR A 12 -1.08 -12.65 -10.47
N ILE A 13 -0.12 -11.78 -10.79
CA ILE A 13 0.85 -12.03 -11.87
C ILE A 13 2.20 -12.38 -11.25
N ILE A 14 2.77 -13.50 -11.71
CA ILE A 14 4.10 -13.97 -11.38
C ILE A 14 5.01 -13.83 -12.60
N LEU A 15 6.11 -13.09 -12.44
CA LEU A 15 7.15 -12.90 -13.44
C LEU A 15 8.23 -13.96 -13.28
N LYS A 16 8.18 -15.00 -14.11
CA LYS A 16 9.12 -16.12 -14.11
C LYS A 16 10.47 -15.73 -14.71
N LYS A 17 11.60 -16.22 -14.17
CA LYS A 17 12.91 -16.03 -14.81
C LYS A 17 12.87 -16.50 -16.27
N SER A 18 13.54 -15.74 -17.14
CA SER A 18 13.67 -16.05 -18.56
C SER A 18 15.14 -16.29 -18.91
N ASN A 19 15.40 -17.17 -19.87
CA ASN A 19 16.75 -17.37 -20.45
C ASN A 19 17.16 -16.23 -21.39
N ARG A 20 16.28 -15.25 -21.63
CA ARG A 20 16.57 -14.08 -22.45
C ARG A 20 17.39 -13.05 -21.64
N VAL A 21 18.27 -12.33 -22.33
CA VAL A 21 19.13 -11.30 -21.72
C VAL A 21 18.31 -10.06 -21.41
N SER A 22 18.61 -9.43 -20.27
CA SER A 22 18.03 -8.14 -19.87
C SER A 22 18.23 -7.10 -20.97
N PRO A 23 17.23 -6.24 -21.24
CA PRO A 23 17.42 -5.10 -22.13
C PRO A 23 18.48 -4.12 -21.56
N PRO A 24 19.01 -3.19 -22.38
CA PRO A 24 20.02 -2.23 -21.92
C PRO A 24 19.51 -1.37 -20.75
N ARG A 25 20.35 -1.16 -19.72
CA ARG A 25 20.07 -0.57 -18.38
C ARG A 25 19.39 0.82 -18.32
N ASN A 26 19.05 1.45 -19.45
CA ASN A 26 18.42 2.79 -19.50
C ASN A 26 17.08 2.82 -20.27
N LYS A 27 16.46 1.67 -20.53
CA LYS A 27 15.15 1.59 -21.19
C LYS A 27 14.04 1.20 -20.22
N ILE A 28 13.08 2.09 -20.02
CA ILE A 28 11.75 1.68 -19.54
C ILE A 28 11.07 1.00 -20.72
N ILE A 29 10.84 -0.30 -20.62
CA ILE A 29 10.06 -1.04 -21.61
C ILE A 29 8.63 -1.08 -21.11
N SER A 30 7.77 -0.26 -21.71
CA SER A 30 6.32 -0.42 -21.59
C SER A 30 5.87 -1.35 -22.71
N SER A 31 5.51 -2.58 -22.36
CA SER A 31 4.76 -3.47 -23.25
C SER A 31 3.31 -3.48 -22.77
N MET A 32 2.41 -2.79 -23.48
CA MET A 32 0.97 -2.99 -23.27
C MET A 32 0.63 -4.41 -23.72
N ILE A 33 0.25 -5.26 -22.76
CA ILE A 33 -0.41 -6.52 -23.05
C ILE A 33 -1.89 -6.17 -23.25
N GLU A 34 -2.24 -5.75 -24.48
CA GLU A 34 -3.61 -5.35 -24.80
C GLU A 34 -4.57 -6.56 -24.74
N TYR A 35 -5.62 -6.41 -23.91
CA TYR A 35 -6.95 -6.88 -24.28
C TYR A 35 -7.58 -5.75 -25.10
N LYS A 36 -7.91 -6.01 -26.36
CA LYS A 36 -8.38 -5.00 -27.33
C LYS A 36 -9.45 -4.08 -26.73
N SER A 37 -9.15 -2.80 -26.61
CA SER A 37 -10.15 -1.73 -26.69
C SER A 37 -9.52 -0.49 -27.32
N HIS A 38 -10.34 0.24 -28.09
CA HIS A 38 -9.93 1.14 -29.16
C HIS A 38 -9.04 2.32 -28.74
N THR A 39 -8.09 2.62 -29.64
CA THR A 39 -7.14 3.75 -29.61
C THR A 39 -7.83 5.12 -29.73
N THR A 40 -7.34 6.10 -28.96
CA THR A 40 -7.37 7.52 -29.34
C THR A 40 -6.05 8.20 -28.96
N ASN A 41 -5.57 9.07 -29.85
CA ASN A 41 -4.22 9.67 -29.86
C ASN A 41 -4.14 11.02 -29.13
N ASN A 42 -2.92 11.30 -28.67
CA ASN A 42 -2.26 12.60 -28.40
C ASN A 42 -2.82 13.54 -27.32
N ILE A 43 -2.05 13.72 -26.24
CA ILE A 43 -2.20 14.82 -25.26
C ILE A 43 -0.88 15.62 -25.22
N PRO A 44 -0.89 16.97 -25.32
CA PRO A 44 0.33 17.78 -25.24
C PRO A 44 0.84 17.96 -23.80
N SER A 45 2.15 18.14 -23.66
CA SER A 45 2.87 18.40 -22.41
C SER A 45 2.35 19.63 -21.68
N SER A 46 2.12 19.50 -20.36
CA SER A 46 1.60 20.56 -19.49
C SER A 46 2.62 21.69 -19.28
N ALA A 47 2.25 22.91 -19.66
CA ALA A 47 2.87 24.13 -19.14
C ALA A 47 2.22 24.52 -17.81
N THR A 48 3.02 24.84 -16.81
CA THR A 48 2.61 25.42 -15.52
C THR A 48 1.98 26.80 -15.75
N VAL A 49 0.68 26.94 -15.48
CA VAL A 49 -0.01 28.24 -15.44
C VAL A 49 -0.17 28.68 -13.98
N PRO A 50 0.19 29.91 -13.59
CA PRO A 50 -0.03 30.41 -12.24
C PRO A 50 -1.53 30.62 -11.97
N LEU A 51 -2.06 30.02 -10.91
CA LEU A 51 -3.44 30.22 -10.47
C LEU A 51 -3.59 31.56 -9.73
N MET A 52 -4.37 32.49 -10.28
CA MET A 52 -4.81 33.72 -9.61
C MET A 52 -5.95 33.42 -8.62
N ALA A 53 -5.87 33.99 -7.42
CA ALA A 53 -6.89 33.90 -6.37
C ALA A 53 -8.18 34.65 -6.76
N ASN A 54 -9.34 33.98 -6.64
CA ASN A 54 -10.63 34.55 -6.98
C ASN A 54 -11.28 35.24 -5.76
N LYS A 55 -11.62 36.53 -5.88
CA LYS A 55 -12.19 37.37 -4.81
C LYS A 55 -13.73 37.36 -4.83
N GLY A 56 -14.35 37.26 -3.66
CA GLY A 56 -15.71 37.76 -3.36
C GLY A 56 -16.89 36.82 -3.64
N GLY A 57 -17.17 36.50 -4.91
CA GLY A 57 -18.39 35.76 -5.31
C GLY A 57 -18.34 34.24 -5.05
N GLY A 58 -17.13 33.65 -5.05
CA GLY A 58 -16.95 32.22 -4.83
C GLY A 58 -17.33 31.74 -3.43
N ALA A 59 -17.18 32.57 -2.41
CA ALA A 59 -17.43 32.19 -1.02
C ALA A 59 -18.90 31.85 -0.74
N VAL A 60 -19.83 32.59 -1.35
CA VAL A 60 -21.29 32.36 -1.19
C VAL A 60 -21.70 31.06 -1.86
N VAL A 61 -21.20 30.81 -3.08
CA VAL A 61 -21.49 29.57 -3.81
C VAL A 61 -20.89 28.36 -3.10
N THR A 62 -19.65 28.46 -2.63
CA THR A 62 -19.01 27.39 -1.83
C THR A 62 -19.79 27.10 -0.56
N LYS A 63 -20.26 28.14 0.16
CA LYS A 63 -21.11 27.95 1.34
C LYS A 63 -22.41 27.22 0.99
N LEU A 64 -23.10 27.63 -0.09
CA LEU A 64 -24.32 26.96 -0.53
C LEU A 64 -24.10 25.48 -0.85
N LEU A 65 -23.02 25.15 -1.57
CA LEU A 65 -22.69 23.75 -1.90
C LEU A 65 -22.36 22.94 -0.64
N ASN A 66 -21.69 23.53 0.33
CA ASN A 66 -21.43 22.88 1.62
C ASN A 66 -22.72 22.68 2.42
N ASP A 67 -23.63 23.67 2.46
CA ASP A 67 -24.94 23.55 3.10
C ASP A 67 -25.78 22.43 2.42
N MET A 68 -25.71 22.31 1.09
CA MET A 68 -26.35 21.22 0.34
C MET A 68 -25.74 19.85 0.65
N GLU A 69 -24.41 19.75 0.69
CA GLU A 69 -23.72 18.51 1.09
C GLU A 69 -24.09 18.09 2.52
N ASP A 70 -24.20 19.05 3.44
CA ASP A 70 -24.64 18.81 4.81
C ASP A 70 -26.06 18.25 4.86
N ILE A 71 -26.99 18.77 4.05
CA ILE A 71 -28.35 18.22 3.94
C ILE A 71 -28.30 16.78 3.41
N VAL A 72 -27.50 16.52 2.38
CA VAL A 72 -27.34 15.16 1.84
C VAL A 72 -26.84 14.22 2.93
N ASN A 73 -25.78 14.60 3.65
CA ASN A 73 -25.13 13.74 4.62
C ASN A 73 -25.85 13.64 5.97
N LYS A 74 -26.70 14.61 6.36
CA LYS A 74 -27.41 14.56 7.65
C LYS A 74 -28.85 14.09 7.52
N SER A 75 -29.49 14.34 6.39
CA SER A 75 -30.94 14.14 6.22
C SER A 75 -31.31 13.12 5.14
N ILE A 76 -30.53 13.01 4.05
CA ILE A 76 -30.88 12.13 2.93
C ILE A 76 -30.17 10.77 3.04
N ASP A 77 -28.88 10.78 3.34
CA ASP A 77 -28.02 9.60 3.41
C ASP A 77 -27.01 9.72 4.56
N PRO A 78 -27.50 9.71 5.81
CA PRO A 78 -26.62 9.67 6.97
C PRO A 78 -25.82 8.37 7.00
N PRO A 79 -24.55 8.41 7.43
CA PRO A 79 -23.73 7.21 7.54
C PRO A 79 -24.30 6.31 8.64
N SER A 80 -25.12 5.36 8.23
CA SER A 80 -25.87 4.47 9.13
C SER A 80 -25.10 3.20 9.48
N GLN A 81 -24.10 2.83 8.67
CA GLN A 81 -23.24 1.67 8.91
C GLN A 81 -21.98 2.09 9.67
N PRO A 82 -21.64 1.41 10.79
CA PRO A 82 -20.40 1.64 11.55
C PRO A 82 -19.12 1.66 10.70
N SER A 83 -19.03 0.79 9.70
CA SER A 83 -17.86 0.68 8.81
C SER A 83 -17.71 1.82 7.80
N LEU A 84 -18.73 2.68 7.68
CA LEU A 84 -18.73 3.86 6.81
C LEU A 84 -18.96 5.16 7.58
N ASP A 85 -19.25 5.11 8.88
CA ASP A 85 -19.38 6.30 9.74
C ASP A 85 -18.00 6.87 10.07
N PRO A 86 -17.65 8.07 9.58
CA PRO A 86 -16.34 8.66 9.83
C PRO A 86 -15.99 8.76 11.32
N LYS A 87 -16.98 8.93 12.20
CA LYS A 87 -16.74 9.01 13.65
C LYS A 87 -16.26 7.68 14.24
N GLN A 88 -16.66 6.57 13.62
CA GLN A 88 -16.26 5.22 14.03
C GLN A 88 -15.01 4.78 13.28
N VAL A 89 -14.99 4.96 11.95
CA VAL A 89 -13.86 4.59 11.07
C VAL A 89 -12.58 5.33 11.45
N LEU A 90 -12.68 6.63 11.77
CA LEU A 90 -11.54 7.47 12.16
C LEU A 90 -11.43 7.61 13.68
N SER A 91 -11.84 6.59 14.45
CA SER A 91 -11.67 6.57 15.90
C SER A 91 -10.31 6.00 16.32
N ASN A 92 -9.86 6.37 17.52
CA ASN A 92 -8.68 5.80 18.17
C ASN A 92 -7.41 5.80 17.28
N ILE A 93 -6.78 4.64 17.06
CA ILE A 93 -5.57 4.53 16.23
C ILE A 93 -5.79 5.00 14.78
N PHE A 94 -7.01 5.01 14.25
CA PHE A 94 -7.31 5.42 12.88
C PHE A 94 -7.60 6.92 12.72
N ALA A 95 -7.70 7.67 13.83
CA ALA A 95 -7.95 9.11 13.76
C ALA A 95 -6.83 9.83 12.98
N PRO A 96 -7.14 10.90 12.22
CA PRO A 96 -6.12 11.64 11.51
C PRO A 96 -5.18 12.39 12.46
N VAL A 97 -3.97 12.68 12.00
CA VAL A 97 -3.02 13.59 12.65
C VAL A 97 -2.55 14.67 11.68
N GLY A 98 -2.14 15.82 12.22
CA GLY A 98 -1.50 16.88 11.44
C GLY A 98 -0.04 16.57 11.12
N GLU A 99 0.57 17.40 10.28
CA GLU A 99 2.02 17.33 9.98
C GLU A 99 2.84 17.63 11.25
N LEU A 100 4.05 17.05 11.32
CA LEU A 100 5.04 17.30 12.36
C LEU A 100 6.40 17.45 11.69
N PRO A 101 7.13 18.56 11.87
CA PRO A 101 8.50 18.68 11.34
C PRO A 101 9.45 17.69 12.00
N PRO A 102 10.65 17.49 11.44
CA PRO A 102 11.67 16.64 12.06
C PRO A 102 11.84 16.98 13.54
N THR A 103 11.55 15.99 14.38
CA THR A 103 11.52 16.13 15.84
C THR A 103 12.34 15.00 16.45
N GLU A 104 13.31 15.33 17.28
CA GLU A 104 14.13 14.32 17.97
C GLU A 104 13.27 13.44 18.90
N CYS A 105 13.62 12.17 18.98
CA CYS A 105 12.90 11.15 19.73
C CYS A 105 13.80 10.50 20.78
N GLU A 106 13.22 10.20 21.94
CA GLU A 106 13.92 9.57 23.05
C GLU A 106 13.95 8.04 22.88
N VAL A 107 15.13 7.44 23.02
CA VAL A 107 15.27 5.98 23.16
C VAL A 107 14.98 5.61 24.62
N ILE A 108 13.85 4.98 24.86
CA ILE A 108 13.33 4.69 26.22
C ILE A 108 13.65 3.26 26.70
N GLN A 109 14.16 2.40 25.81
CA GLN A 109 14.58 1.05 26.14
C GLN A 109 15.74 0.66 25.23
N GLY A 110 16.76 0.03 25.80
CA GLY A 110 17.90 -0.53 25.08
C GLY A 110 18.69 0.49 24.26
N SER A 111 19.23 0.07 23.12
CA SER A 111 20.02 0.92 22.21
C SER A 111 19.73 0.58 20.76
N LEU A 112 19.58 1.59 19.91
CA LEU A 112 19.34 1.38 18.47
C LEU A 112 20.55 0.70 17.81
N PRO A 113 20.37 -0.46 17.15
CA PRO A 113 21.45 -1.16 16.48
C PRO A 113 22.09 -0.32 15.35
N PRO A 114 23.42 -0.37 15.16
CA PRO A 114 24.11 0.42 14.12
C PRO A 114 23.63 0.14 12.69
N CYS A 115 23.16 -1.07 12.39
CA CYS A 115 22.61 -1.41 11.07
C CYS A 115 21.29 -0.70 10.73
N LEU A 116 20.68 0.00 11.70
CA LEU A 116 19.51 0.85 11.46
C LEU A 116 19.90 2.28 11.02
N ASP A 117 21.14 2.55 10.62
CA ASP A 117 21.53 3.84 10.03
C ASP A 117 20.83 4.05 8.67
N GLY A 118 19.86 4.97 8.63
CA GLY A 118 18.94 5.15 7.52
C GLY A 118 17.59 5.74 7.93
N ALA A 119 16.52 5.33 7.25
CA ALA A 119 15.16 5.79 7.52
C ALA A 119 14.13 4.68 7.31
N TYR A 120 13.26 4.49 8.29
CA TYR A 120 12.01 3.74 8.11
C TYR A 120 10.88 4.70 7.74
N ILE A 121 10.30 4.49 6.56
CA ILE A 121 9.30 5.36 5.95
C ILE A 121 8.05 4.53 5.75
N ARG A 122 6.91 4.96 6.29
CA ARG A 122 5.62 4.27 6.15
C ARG A 122 4.55 5.21 5.62
N ASN A 123 3.77 4.74 4.67
CA ASN A 123 2.63 5.44 4.09
C ASN A 123 1.31 4.98 4.73
N GLY A 124 0.25 5.78 4.59
CA GLY A 124 -1.08 5.42 5.05
C GLY A 124 -2.12 6.50 4.77
N PRO A 125 -3.41 6.17 4.92
CA PRO A 125 -4.51 7.10 4.71
C PRO A 125 -4.66 8.00 5.94
N ASN A 126 -4.75 9.30 5.70
CA ASN A 126 -4.95 10.29 6.75
C ASN A 126 -5.72 11.46 6.12
N PRO A 127 -7.06 11.55 6.24
CA PRO A 127 -7.82 12.59 5.56
C PRO A 127 -7.46 13.99 6.09
N GLN A 128 -7.22 14.96 5.19
CA GLN A 128 -6.89 16.34 5.60
C GLN A 128 -8.10 17.12 6.13
N PHE A 129 -9.30 16.74 5.68
CA PHE A 129 -10.58 17.28 6.14
C PHE A 129 -11.38 16.14 6.76
N PHE A 130 -12.00 16.38 7.92
CA PHE A 130 -12.85 15.36 8.53
C PHE A 130 -14.08 15.11 7.63
N PRO A 131 -14.28 13.88 7.13
CA PRO A 131 -15.39 13.57 6.24
C PRO A 131 -16.75 13.77 6.94
N GLN A 132 -17.69 14.42 6.25
CA GLN A 132 -19.04 14.64 6.79
C GLN A 132 -20.06 13.58 6.33
N GLY A 133 -19.77 12.89 5.22
CA GLY A 133 -20.58 11.77 4.71
C GLY A 133 -19.90 10.42 4.92
N PRO A 134 -20.45 9.33 4.34
CA PRO A 134 -19.84 8.01 4.38
C PRO A 134 -18.37 8.03 3.99
N TYR A 135 -17.54 7.27 4.68
CA TYR A 135 -16.09 7.26 4.49
C TYR A 135 -15.49 5.88 4.73
N HIS A 136 -14.74 5.37 3.76
CA HIS A 136 -14.00 4.12 3.91
C HIS A 136 -12.54 4.40 4.31
N LEU A 137 -11.95 3.53 5.13
CA LEU A 137 -10.60 3.71 5.69
C LEU A 137 -9.53 3.95 4.60
N TYR A 138 -9.70 3.35 3.42
CA TYR A 138 -8.71 3.38 2.33
C TYR A 138 -8.68 4.71 1.55
N GLU A 139 -9.55 5.66 1.86
CA GLU A 139 -9.78 6.85 1.02
C GLU A 139 -9.07 8.11 1.52
N GLY A 140 -8.37 8.03 2.65
CA GLY A 140 -7.67 9.18 3.22
C GLY A 140 -6.50 9.64 2.35
N ASP A 141 -6.18 10.92 2.41
CA ASP A 141 -5.00 11.48 1.73
C ASP A 141 -3.72 10.78 2.23
N GLY A 142 -2.74 10.56 1.36
CA GLY A 142 -1.50 9.89 1.74
C GLY A 142 -0.70 10.72 2.73
N MET A 143 -0.30 10.12 3.84
CA MET A 143 0.61 10.72 4.81
C MET A 143 1.79 9.81 5.10
N ILE A 144 2.97 10.39 4.97
CA ILE A 144 4.24 9.75 5.24
C ILE A 144 4.61 9.95 6.70
N HIS A 145 4.94 8.85 7.37
CA HIS A 145 5.57 8.82 8.69
C HIS A 145 6.99 8.27 8.55
N CYS A 146 7.97 9.11 8.83
CA CYS A 146 9.39 8.77 8.68
C CYS A 146 10.07 8.85 10.05
N ILE A 147 10.77 7.79 10.43
CA ILE A 147 11.76 7.81 11.50
C ILE A 147 13.14 7.63 10.89
N ARG A 148 13.92 8.71 10.90
CA ARG A 148 15.32 8.71 10.50
C ARG A 148 16.16 8.31 11.70
N ILE A 149 17.03 7.32 11.53
CA ILE A 149 17.97 6.89 12.55
C ILE A 149 19.36 7.15 12.01
N SER A 150 20.17 7.89 12.77
CA SER A 150 21.57 8.08 12.43
C SER A 150 22.44 8.18 13.67
N GLN A 151 23.53 7.43 13.69
CA GLN A 151 24.47 7.37 14.82
C GLN A 151 23.76 7.12 16.17
N GLY A 152 22.77 6.22 16.18
CA GLY A 152 22.01 5.86 17.37
C GLY A 152 20.97 6.90 17.84
N ARG A 153 20.79 8.01 17.11
CA ARG A 153 19.75 9.02 17.36
C ARG A 153 18.58 8.83 16.42
N ALA A 154 17.36 9.11 16.88
CA ALA A 154 16.15 9.00 16.09
C ALA A 154 15.45 10.35 15.94
N THR A 155 15.03 10.68 14.72
CA THR A 155 14.27 11.89 14.37
C THR A 155 13.01 11.48 13.61
N PHE A 156 11.85 11.90 14.10
CA PHE A 156 10.56 11.57 13.51
C PHE A 156 9.96 12.77 12.77
N CYS A 157 9.36 12.52 11.60
CA CYS A 157 8.65 13.51 10.80
C CYS A 157 7.34 12.91 10.25
N SER A 158 6.32 13.75 10.09
CA SER A 158 5.12 13.40 9.34
C SER A 158 4.69 14.49 8.35
N ARG A 159 4.41 14.07 7.11
CA ARG A 159 4.10 14.97 5.98
C ARG A 159 3.04 14.36 5.07
N TYR A 160 2.08 15.15 4.62
CA TYR A 160 1.18 14.75 3.55
C TYR A 160 1.94 14.63 2.23
N VAL A 161 1.59 13.62 1.44
CA VAL A 161 1.92 13.59 0.02
C VAL A 161 1.09 14.67 -0.65
N LYS A 162 1.75 15.68 -1.23
CA LYS A 162 1.11 16.84 -1.85
C LYS A 162 0.55 16.47 -3.23
N THR A 163 -0.46 15.60 -3.25
CA THR A 163 -1.12 15.17 -4.48
C THR A 163 -1.88 16.31 -5.17
N TYR A 164 -2.22 16.14 -6.44
CA TYR A 164 -3.07 17.13 -7.14
C TYR A 164 -4.42 17.28 -6.43
N LYS A 165 -5.02 16.16 -5.99
CA LYS A 165 -6.21 16.16 -5.12
C LYS A 165 -5.97 16.97 -3.85
N PHE A 166 -4.94 16.62 -3.08
CA PHE A 166 -4.63 17.27 -1.80
C PHE A 166 -4.50 18.78 -1.94
N ASN A 167 -3.67 19.25 -2.89
CA ASN A 167 -3.41 20.68 -3.09
C ASN A 167 -4.65 21.43 -3.57
N SER A 168 -5.43 20.85 -4.48
CA SER A 168 -6.64 21.49 -5.01
C SER A 168 -7.72 21.65 -3.93
N GLU A 169 -7.94 20.61 -3.13
CA GLU A 169 -8.90 20.65 -2.02
C GLU A 169 -8.44 21.59 -0.90
N ARG A 170 -7.13 21.60 -0.60
CA ARG A 170 -6.53 22.55 0.34
C ARG A 170 -6.73 24.00 -0.11
N HIS A 171 -6.57 24.27 -1.40
CA HIS A 171 -6.78 25.59 -1.98
C HIS A 171 -8.26 26.01 -1.99
N ALA A 172 -9.16 25.07 -2.27
CA ALA A 172 -10.61 25.31 -2.20
C ALA A 172 -11.13 25.43 -0.76
N GLY A 173 -10.41 24.88 0.22
CA GLY A 173 -10.80 24.86 1.62
C GLY A 173 -11.87 23.82 1.96
N CYS A 174 -12.17 22.90 1.03
CA CYS A 174 -13.13 21.83 1.21
C CYS A 174 -12.83 20.62 0.30
N PRO A 175 -13.38 19.43 0.60
CA PRO A 175 -13.30 18.28 -0.30
C PRO A 175 -13.95 18.57 -1.66
N ILE A 176 -13.28 18.16 -2.74
CA ILE A 176 -13.76 18.29 -4.12
C ILE A 176 -14.06 16.89 -4.65
N VAL A 177 -13.10 15.97 -4.56
CA VAL A 177 -13.21 14.63 -5.12
C VAL A 177 -14.04 13.76 -4.18
N PRO A 178 -15.07 13.05 -4.68
CA PRO A 178 -15.88 12.18 -3.83
C PRO A 178 -15.06 10.98 -3.35
N ASN A 179 -15.42 10.47 -2.18
CA ASN A 179 -14.92 9.20 -1.67
C ASN A 179 -15.55 8.05 -2.48
N PHE A 180 -14.88 7.55 -3.51
CA PHE A 180 -15.44 6.60 -4.48
C PHE A 180 -15.90 5.25 -3.90
N LEU A 181 -15.29 4.77 -2.82
CA LEU A 181 -15.66 3.50 -2.17
C LEU A 181 -16.90 3.65 -1.29
N SER A 182 -17.09 4.80 -0.64
CA SER A 182 -18.16 5.00 0.35
C SER A 182 -19.30 5.89 -0.13
N SER A 183 -19.02 6.91 -0.96
CA SER A 183 -19.96 7.97 -1.34
C SER A 183 -21.11 7.50 -2.21
N PHE A 184 -21.05 6.28 -2.75
CA PHE A 184 -22.07 5.79 -3.68
C PHE A 184 -22.84 4.57 -3.15
N ASN A 185 -22.77 4.31 -1.85
CA ASN A 185 -23.49 3.20 -1.21
C ASN A 185 -24.90 3.59 -0.73
N GLY A 186 -25.29 4.86 -0.94
CA GLY A 186 -26.57 5.42 -0.51
C GLY A 186 -27.71 5.29 -1.52
N GLY A 187 -28.88 5.85 -1.19
CA GLY A 187 -30.04 5.89 -2.09
C GLY A 187 -29.82 6.67 -3.39
N LEU A 188 -30.67 6.45 -4.41
CA LEU A 188 -30.53 7.08 -5.74
C LEU A 188 -30.43 8.61 -5.68
N ILE A 189 -31.24 9.23 -4.83
CA ILE A 189 -31.26 10.69 -4.63
C ILE A 189 -29.90 11.18 -4.09
N ALA A 190 -29.35 10.50 -3.09
CA ALA A 190 -28.06 10.86 -2.50
C ALA A 190 -26.91 10.71 -3.51
N ARG A 191 -26.92 9.64 -4.31
CA ARG A 191 -25.94 9.40 -5.36
C ARG A 191 -25.98 10.50 -6.42
N ALA A 192 -27.16 10.83 -6.93
CA ALA A 192 -27.32 11.91 -7.90
C ALA A 192 -26.89 13.27 -7.33
N ALA A 193 -27.24 13.56 -6.07
CA ALA A 193 -26.82 14.79 -5.39
C ALA A 193 -25.29 14.88 -5.24
N ARG A 194 -24.62 13.79 -4.84
CA ARG A 194 -23.14 13.74 -4.72
C ARG A 194 -22.44 13.91 -6.06
N VAL A 195 -22.95 13.33 -7.15
CA VAL A 195 -22.43 13.58 -8.51
C VAL A 195 -22.61 15.05 -8.90
N ALA A 196 -23.77 15.65 -8.66
CA ALA A 196 -24.03 17.05 -8.97
C ALA A 196 -23.11 17.99 -8.17
N LEU A 197 -22.95 17.74 -6.87
CA LEU A 197 -22.03 18.48 -5.99
C LEU A 197 -20.59 18.37 -6.49
N PHE A 198 -20.15 17.16 -6.84
CA PHE A 198 -18.82 16.93 -7.40
C PHE A 198 -18.60 17.74 -8.68
N VAL A 199 -19.52 17.66 -9.66
CA VAL A 199 -19.41 18.41 -10.92
C VAL A 199 -19.37 19.92 -10.66
N ALA A 200 -20.25 20.43 -9.79
CA ALA A 200 -20.26 21.85 -9.45
C ALA A 200 -18.94 22.30 -8.81
N ARG A 201 -18.42 21.56 -7.82
CA ARG A 201 -17.15 21.86 -7.16
C ARG A 201 -15.96 21.77 -8.11
N ALA A 202 -15.95 20.78 -9.00
CA ALA A 202 -14.90 20.62 -10.00
C ALA A 202 -14.89 21.80 -10.98
N LEU A 203 -16.06 22.26 -11.43
CA LEU A 203 -16.15 23.44 -12.31
C LEU A 203 -15.71 24.73 -11.61
N ILE A 204 -16.18 24.98 -10.37
CA ILE A 204 -15.83 26.18 -9.60
C ILE A 204 -14.34 26.24 -9.28
N SER A 205 -13.79 25.09 -8.86
CA SER A 205 -12.37 24.97 -8.48
C SER A 205 -11.46 24.76 -9.69
N ARG A 206 -12.02 24.67 -10.91
CA ARG A 206 -11.31 24.31 -12.15
C ARG A 206 -10.47 23.04 -11.99
N TYR A 207 -11.01 22.06 -11.28
CA TYR A 207 -10.36 20.78 -11.01
C TYR A 207 -10.30 19.95 -12.30
N ASN A 208 -9.09 19.57 -12.72
CA ASN A 208 -8.89 18.74 -13.90
C ASN A 208 -8.56 17.30 -13.50
N LEU A 209 -9.50 16.37 -13.71
CA LEU A 209 -9.32 14.94 -13.39
C LEU A 209 -8.13 14.29 -14.12
N LEU A 210 -7.72 14.82 -15.28
CA LEU A 210 -6.55 14.30 -16.02
C LEU A 210 -5.24 14.51 -15.25
N ASN A 211 -5.21 15.50 -14.36
CA ASN A 211 -4.06 15.76 -13.50
C ASN A 211 -3.98 14.80 -12.29
N GLY A 212 -4.95 13.90 -12.14
CA GLY A 212 -4.99 12.88 -11.11
C GLY A 212 -6.09 13.12 -10.07
N PHE A 213 -6.50 12.06 -9.40
CA PHE A 213 -7.46 12.11 -8.30
C PHE A 213 -7.08 11.15 -7.16
N GLY A 214 -5.93 10.47 -7.27
CA GLY A 214 -5.48 9.53 -6.27
C GLY A 214 -4.91 10.21 -5.03
N THR A 215 -4.90 9.45 -3.94
CA THR A 215 -4.44 9.87 -2.63
C THR A 215 -2.96 9.55 -2.37
N ALA A 216 -2.35 8.67 -3.18
CA ALA A 216 -0.99 8.17 -3.02
C ALA A 216 -0.69 7.67 -1.58
N ASN A 217 -1.64 6.93 -1.01
CA ASN A 217 -1.64 6.53 0.41
C ASN A 217 -1.20 5.07 0.67
N THR A 218 -1.01 4.26 -0.38
CA THR A 218 -0.98 2.80 -0.25
C THR A 218 0.40 2.28 0.13
N GLY A 219 1.43 2.67 -0.59
CA GLY A 219 2.78 2.15 -0.35
C GLY A 219 3.89 3.10 -0.75
N LEU A 220 5.11 2.57 -0.68
CA LEU A 220 6.35 3.26 -1.03
C LEU A 220 7.19 2.35 -1.91
N ALA A 221 7.95 2.96 -2.82
CA ALA A 221 8.85 2.24 -3.70
C ALA A 221 10.12 3.05 -3.94
N VAL A 222 11.26 2.37 -3.97
CA VAL A 222 12.54 2.94 -4.39
C VAL A 222 12.93 2.28 -5.69
N PHE A 223 13.13 3.07 -6.73
CA PHE A 223 13.67 2.58 -7.99
C PHE A 223 14.28 3.72 -8.81
N GLY A 224 15.34 3.42 -9.55
CA GLY A 224 16.12 4.44 -10.26
C GLY A 224 16.70 5.51 -9.33
N ASN A 225 17.12 5.12 -8.11
CA ASN A 225 17.60 6.00 -7.04
C ASN A 225 16.61 7.12 -6.69
N ARG A 226 15.30 6.85 -6.76
CA ARG A 226 14.24 7.80 -6.41
C ARG A 226 13.22 7.12 -5.52
N LEU A 227 12.71 7.86 -4.54
CA LEU A 227 11.65 7.44 -3.64
C LEU A 227 10.29 7.88 -4.21
N PHE A 228 9.31 7.00 -4.18
CA PHE A 228 7.95 7.27 -4.64
C PHE A 228 6.91 6.84 -3.62
N ALA A 229 5.90 7.68 -3.40
CA ALA A 229 4.60 7.26 -2.86
C ALA A 229 3.75 6.68 -4.00
N VAL A 230 3.16 5.52 -3.77
CA VAL A 230 2.38 4.78 -4.77
C VAL A 230 0.97 4.49 -4.27
N GLY A 231 0.02 4.44 -5.19
CA GLY A 231 -1.35 4.01 -4.95
C GLY A 231 -2.04 3.69 -6.27
N GLU A 232 -2.95 2.73 -6.26
CA GLU A 232 -3.49 2.11 -7.49
C GLU A 232 -4.36 3.04 -8.36
N ALA A 233 -4.85 4.12 -7.77
CA ALA A 233 -5.75 5.06 -8.43
C ALA A 233 -5.03 6.10 -9.32
N ASP A 234 -3.72 6.27 -9.19
CA ASP A 234 -3.00 7.38 -9.85
C ASP A 234 -1.54 7.01 -10.18
N LEU A 235 -0.84 7.93 -10.85
CA LEU A 235 0.60 7.89 -11.05
C LEU A 235 1.35 8.02 -9.72
N PRO A 236 2.58 7.50 -9.62
CA PRO A 236 3.41 7.67 -8.44
C PRO A 236 3.77 9.14 -8.20
N TYR A 237 3.95 9.49 -6.93
CA TYR A 237 4.42 10.82 -6.51
C TYR A 237 5.86 10.72 -6.00
N ARG A 238 6.77 11.45 -6.63
CA ARG A 238 8.19 11.46 -6.23
C ARG A 238 8.33 12.19 -4.90
N LEU A 239 9.04 11.57 -3.97
CA LEU A 239 9.37 12.12 -2.66
C LEU A 239 10.87 12.39 -2.57
N ARG A 240 11.23 13.37 -1.75
CA ARG A 240 12.59 13.65 -1.32
C ARG A 240 12.64 13.57 0.20
N LEU A 241 13.43 12.64 0.74
CA LEU A 241 13.85 12.71 2.13
C LEU A 241 14.98 13.75 2.20
N THR A 242 14.99 14.62 3.21
CA THR A 242 16.09 15.56 3.43
C THR A 242 17.09 14.97 4.44
N PRO A 243 18.35 15.43 4.47
CA PRO A 243 19.31 14.99 5.48
C PRO A 243 18.86 15.22 6.93
N SER A 244 18.02 16.25 7.16
CA SER A 244 17.43 16.55 8.46
C SER A 244 16.29 15.59 8.86
N GLY A 245 15.89 14.67 7.97
CA GLY A 245 14.77 13.74 8.19
C GLY A 245 13.40 14.31 7.81
N ASP A 246 13.32 15.40 7.04
CA ASP A 246 12.05 15.91 6.50
C ASP A 246 11.67 15.18 5.21
N VAL A 247 10.38 15.17 4.85
CA VAL A 247 9.87 14.54 3.63
C VAL A 247 9.15 15.58 2.78
N GLU A 248 9.60 15.74 1.55
CA GLU A 248 9.04 16.69 0.59
C GLU A 248 8.45 15.97 -0.61
N THR A 249 7.30 16.45 -1.09
CA THR A 249 6.72 15.95 -2.34
C THR A 249 7.26 16.76 -3.50
N LEU A 250 7.97 16.11 -4.43
CA LEU A 250 8.51 16.74 -5.63
C LEU A 250 7.47 16.82 -6.76
N GLY A 251 6.49 15.91 -6.79
CA GLY A 251 5.36 15.96 -7.71
C GLY A 251 4.93 14.62 -8.27
N ARG A 252 3.84 14.63 -9.04
CA ARG A 252 3.31 13.49 -9.79
C ARG A 252 4.29 13.13 -10.91
N HIS A 253 4.61 11.86 -11.08
CA HIS A 253 5.67 11.41 -11.98
C HIS A 253 5.15 10.41 -13.03
N ASP A 254 5.37 10.73 -14.31
CA ASP A 254 4.92 9.96 -15.48
C ASP A 254 6.08 9.27 -16.23
N PHE A 255 7.30 9.34 -15.68
CA PHE A 255 8.52 8.81 -16.28
C PHE A 255 8.79 9.34 -17.69
N ASP A 256 8.75 10.66 -17.85
CA ASP A 256 8.97 11.35 -19.12
C ASP A 256 7.94 10.91 -20.19
N GLY A 257 6.68 10.83 -19.76
CA GLY A 257 5.54 10.39 -20.57
C GLY A 257 5.49 8.90 -20.90
N ARG A 258 6.38 8.07 -20.33
CA ARG A 258 6.43 6.62 -20.60
C ARG A 258 5.41 5.82 -19.79
N LEU A 259 4.95 6.37 -18.67
CA LEU A 259 3.88 5.79 -17.85
C LEU A 259 2.60 6.60 -18.05
N LEU A 260 1.70 6.04 -18.86
CA LEU A 260 0.44 6.70 -19.25
C LEU A 260 -0.70 6.48 -18.25
N MET A 261 -0.57 5.52 -17.34
CA MET A 261 -1.63 5.12 -16.40
C MET A 261 -1.06 4.69 -15.05
N SER A 262 -1.92 4.47 -14.05
CA SER A 262 -1.50 3.99 -12.73
C SER A 262 -0.74 2.66 -12.80
N MET A 263 0.02 2.37 -11.76
CA MET A 263 0.72 1.10 -11.56
C MET A 263 0.28 0.47 -10.24
N THR A 264 0.57 -0.82 -10.07
CA THR A 264 0.44 -1.49 -8.77
C THR A 264 1.10 -0.68 -7.64
N ALA A 265 0.49 -0.67 -6.45
CA ALA A 265 1.11 -0.13 -5.24
C ALA A 265 2.25 -1.01 -4.71
N HIS A 266 2.49 -2.19 -5.31
CA HIS A 266 3.46 -3.19 -4.88
C HIS A 266 4.49 -3.53 -5.96
N PRO A 267 5.21 -2.55 -6.56
CA PRO A 267 6.29 -2.87 -7.47
C PRO A 267 7.37 -3.68 -6.74
N LYS A 268 8.02 -4.60 -7.45
CA LYS A 268 9.09 -5.44 -6.89
C LYS A 268 10.41 -5.12 -7.59
N MET A 269 11.43 -4.85 -6.81
CA MET A 269 12.79 -4.66 -7.30
C MET A 269 13.58 -5.95 -7.18
N ASP A 270 14.28 -6.32 -8.25
CA ASP A 270 15.25 -7.39 -8.25
C ASP A 270 16.51 -6.98 -7.50
N PRO A 271 16.89 -7.66 -6.40
CA PRO A 271 18.12 -7.32 -5.69
C PRO A 271 19.38 -7.57 -6.52
N ASP A 272 19.35 -8.51 -7.48
CA ASP A 272 20.53 -8.89 -8.28
C ASP A 272 20.69 -7.99 -9.52
N THR A 273 19.59 -7.65 -10.20
CA THR A 273 19.65 -6.85 -11.43
C THR A 273 19.43 -5.36 -11.21
N GLY A 274 18.77 -4.98 -10.10
CA GLY A 274 18.30 -3.62 -9.83
C GLY A 274 17.08 -3.20 -10.68
N GLU A 275 16.54 -4.09 -11.50
CA GLU A 275 15.33 -3.81 -12.28
C GLU A 275 14.10 -3.81 -11.39
N THR A 276 13.16 -2.90 -11.68
CA THR A 276 11.87 -2.84 -10.97
C THR A 276 10.75 -3.24 -11.89
N PHE A 277 9.97 -4.22 -11.45
CA PHE A 277 8.83 -4.75 -12.17
C PHE A 277 7.54 -4.22 -11.55
N ALA A 278 6.68 -3.67 -12.41
CA ALA A 278 5.36 -3.15 -12.06
C ALA A 278 4.37 -3.54 -13.15
N PHE A 279 3.11 -3.72 -12.77
CA PHE A 279 2.03 -4.07 -13.70
C PHE A 279 0.69 -3.51 -13.23
N ARG A 280 -0.31 -3.66 -14.10
CA ARG A 280 -1.73 -3.50 -13.77
C ARG A 280 -2.44 -4.83 -13.97
N TYR A 281 -3.51 -5.04 -13.21
CA TYR A 281 -4.32 -6.25 -13.27
C TYR A 281 -5.81 -5.86 -13.17
N ASN A 282 -6.69 -6.78 -13.58
CA ASN A 282 -8.14 -6.60 -13.52
C ASN A 282 -8.73 -7.65 -12.60
N THR A 283 -9.37 -7.22 -11.51
CA THR A 283 -9.60 -8.09 -10.37
C THR A 283 -10.92 -8.89 -10.40
N GLN A 284 -11.12 -9.80 -9.42
CA GLN A 284 -12.45 -10.35 -9.09
C GLN A 284 -13.39 -9.29 -8.51
N MET A 285 -12.83 -8.23 -7.93
CA MET A 285 -13.56 -7.03 -7.54
C MET A 285 -13.85 -6.20 -8.79
N THR A 286 -15.12 -6.11 -9.14
CA THR A 286 -15.57 -5.45 -10.37
C THR A 286 -16.22 -4.12 -10.05
N VAL A 287 -15.89 -3.10 -10.84
CA VAL A 287 -16.58 -1.83 -10.81
C VAL A 287 -17.93 -2.03 -11.52
N LYS A 288 -19.01 -1.85 -10.78
CA LYS A 288 -20.38 -2.12 -11.24
C LYS A 288 -21.22 -0.84 -11.26
N PRO A 289 -20.91 0.13 -12.16
CA PRO A 289 -21.50 1.46 -12.11
C PRO A 289 -23.01 1.47 -12.38
N ILE A 290 -23.50 0.54 -13.21
CA ILE A 290 -24.93 0.40 -13.49
C ILE A 290 -25.66 -0.19 -12.28
N GLN A 291 -25.13 -1.25 -11.64
CA GLN A 291 -25.76 -1.78 -10.41
C GLN A 291 -25.69 -0.75 -9.27
N MET A 292 -24.55 -0.08 -9.09
CA MET A 292 -24.43 1.05 -8.17
C MET A 292 -25.49 2.12 -8.46
N TYR A 293 -25.69 2.48 -9.73
CA TYR A 293 -26.69 3.48 -10.12
C TYR A 293 -28.15 3.00 -10.00
N LEU A 294 -28.45 1.72 -10.25
CA LEU A 294 -29.84 1.24 -10.25
C LEU A 294 -30.29 0.70 -8.89
N ARG A 295 -29.38 0.06 -8.15
CA ARG A 295 -29.68 -0.69 -6.93
C ARG A 295 -29.12 -0.06 -5.66
N GLY A 296 -28.13 0.85 -5.79
CA GLY A 296 -27.47 1.46 -4.63
C GLY A 296 -26.43 0.56 -3.96
N ASP A 297 -26.04 -0.52 -4.64
CA ASP A 297 -24.98 -1.41 -4.19
C ASP A 297 -23.61 -0.69 -4.22
N SER A 298 -22.62 -1.21 -3.49
CA SER A 298 -21.24 -0.71 -3.53
C SER A 298 -20.69 -0.62 -4.96
N LEU A 299 -19.88 0.41 -5.24
CA LEU A 299 -19.22 0.61 -6.54
C LEU A 299 -18.32 -0.58 -6.89
N ILE A 300 -17.70 -1.18 -5.87
CA ILE A 300 -16.81 -2.34 -5.99
C ILE A 300 -17.48 -3.54 -5.35
N GLN A 301 -17.70 -4.59 -6.15
CA GLN A 301 -18.33 -5.83 -5.67
C GLN A 301 -17.56 -7.06 -6.09
N SER A 302 -17.63 -8.09 -5.25
CA SER A 302 -17.20 -9.43 -5.63
C SER A 302 -18.07 -9.97 -6.76
N ASP A 303 -17.43 -10.54 -7.78
CA ASP A 303 -18.09 -11.29 -8.82
C ASP A 303 -17.96 -12.79 -8.52
N PRO A 304 -19.00 -13.43 -7.96
CA PRO A 304 -18.94 -14.85 -7.61
C PRO A 304 -18.88 -15.75 -8.85
N SER A 305 -19.16 -15.23 -10.05
CA SER A 305 -19.04 -16.00 -11.30
C SER A 305 -17.60 -16.12 -11.80
N LYS A 306 -16.68 -15.28 -11.29
CA LYS A 306 -15.27 -15.33 -11.65
C LYS A 306 -14.53 -16.32 -10.76
N VAL A 307 -13.73 -17.19 -11.36
CA VAL A 307 -12.78 -18.05 -10.65
C VAL A 307 -11.48 -17.28 -10.45
N PRO A 308 -10.89 -17.23 -9.23
CA PRO A 308 -9.57 -16.66 -9.02
C PRO A 308 -8.50 -17.38 -9.86
N ARG A 309 -7.52 -16.62 -10.35
CA ARG A 309 -6.45 -17.16 -11.23
C ARG A 309 -5.09 -16.57 -10.89
N ILE A 310 -4.05 -17.35 -11.13
CA ILE A 310 -2.66 -16.90 -11.13
C ILE A 310 -2.17 -16.88 -12.58
N GLY A 311 -1.61 -15.75 -12.99
CA GLY A 311 -0.99 -15.56 -14.29
C GLY A 311 0.52 -15.69 -14.15
N ILE A 312 1.16 -16.52 -14.97
CA ILE A 312 2.62 -16.70 -14.98
C ILE A 312 3.13 -16.27 -16.35
N ILE A 313 4.04 -15.31 -16.37
CA ILE A 313 4.66 -14.78 -17.60
C ILE A 313 6.18 -14.67 -17.43
N PRO A 314 6.99 -15.00 -18.45
CA PRO A 314 8.42 -14.75 -18.39
C PRO A 314 8.74 -13.25 -18.22
N ARG A 315 9.72 -12.89 -17.37
CA ARG A 315 10.16 -11.50 -17.09
C ARG A 315 10.45 -10.67 -18.34
N TYR A 316 10.99 -11.30 -19.38
CA TYR A 316 11.33 -10.67 -20.67
C TYR A 316 10.45 -11.17 -21.82
N ALA A 317 9.18 -11.47 -21.50
CA ALA A 317 8.18 -11.74 -22.51
C ALA A 317 8.04 -10.54 -23.46
N LYS A 318 7.88 -10.80 -24.75
CA LYS A 318 7.73 -9.73 -25.76
C LYS A 318 6.28 -9.26 -25.91
N ASN A 319 5.33 -10.13 -25.55
CA ASN A 319 3.90 -9.85 -25.63
C ASN A 319 3.11 -10.78 -24.69
N GLY A 320 1.82 -10.53 -24.57
CA GLY A 320 0.93 -11.26 -23.66
C GLY A 320 0.63 -12.71 -24.02
N SER A 321 0.99 -13.19 -25.21
CA SER A 321 0.75 -14.60 -25.57
C SER A 321 1.61 -15.58 -24.77
N GLU A 322 2.70 -15.08 -24.14
CA GLU A 322 3.55 -15.86 -23.23
C GLU A 322 2.96 -15.98 -21.81
N LEU A 323 1.84 -15.31 -21.52
CA LEU A 323 1.14 -15.40 -20.23
C LEU A 323 0.30 -16.69 -20.16
N ARG A 324 0.54 -17.47 -19.10
CA ARG A 324 -0.23 -18.69 -18.81
C ARG A 324 -1.09 -18.48 -17.57
N TRP A 325 -2.39 -18.77 -17.68
CA TRP A 325 -3.34 -18.67 -16.58
C TRP A 325 -3.55 -20.03 -15.92
N PHE A 326 -3.58 -20.05 -14.60
CA PHE A 326 -3.87 -21.22 -13.77
C PHE A 326 -5.03 -20.87 -12.84
N GLU A 327 -6.11 -21.66 -12.90
CA GLU A 327 -7.28 -21.46 -12.03
C GLU A 327 -7.00 -21.96 -10.62
N ILE A 328 -7.33 -21.13 -9.63
CA ILE A 328 -7.11 -21.44 -8.22
C ILE A 328 -8.36 -21.10 -7.39
N PRO A 329 -9.44 -21.90 -7.51
CA PRO A 329 -10.71 -21.62 -6.84
C PRO A 329 -10.53 -21.37 -5.33
N GLY A 330 -11.20 -20.34 -4.82
CA GLY A 330 -11.19 -20.00 -3.38
C GLY A 330 -9.84 -19.49 -2.84
N PHE A 331 -8.96 -18.99 -3.72
CA PHE A 331 -7.73 -18.32 -3.32
C PHE A 331 -7.80 -16.83 -3.67
N ASN A 332 -8.06 -16.01 -2.66
CA ASN A 332 -8.34 -14.59 -2.74
C ASN A 332 -7.22 -13.81 -2.08
N ASN A 333 -6.04 -13.77 -2.70
CA ASN A 333 -4.91 -13.09 -2.09
C ASN A 333 -4.94 -11.57 -2.36
N ALA A 334 -4.87 -10.80 -1.29
CA ALA A 334 -4.67 -9.35 -1.34
C ALA A 334 -3.18 -9.02 -1.48
N HIS A 335 -2.32 -9.72 -0.73
CA HIS A 335 -0.86 -9.55 -0.79
C HIS A 335 -0.18 -10.80 -1.37
N ALA A 336 1.00 -10.58 -1.97
CA ALA A 336 1.93 -11.63 -2.35
C ALA A 336 3.25 -11.36 -1.64
N ILE A 337 3.62 -12.25 -0.72
CA ILE A 337 4.76 -12.04 0.18
C ILE A 337 6.05 -12.31 -0.58
N ASN A 338 6.13 -13.48 -1.20
CA ASN A 338 7.24 -13.84 -2.08
C ASN A 338 6.82 -14.95 -3.06
N ALA A 339 7.58 -15.11 -4.14
CA ALA A 339 7.50 -16.26 -5.03
C ALA A 339 8.90 -16.65 -5.50
N TRP A 340 9.09 -17.89 -5.94
CA TRP A 340 10.35 -18.36 -6.51
C TRP A 340 10.15 -19.58 -7.40
N ASP A 341 11.10 -19.84 -8.31
CA ASP A 341 11.15 -21.09 -9.06
C ASP A 341 11.70 -22.22 -8.16
N GLU A 342 11.15 -23.43 -8.26
CA GLU A 342 11.81 -24.62 -7.70
C GLU A 342 13.14 -24.89 -8.43
N GLU A 343 14.02 -25.70 -7.83
CA GLU A 343 15.39 -25.93 -8.31
C GLU A 343 15.45 -26.50 -9.74
N ASP A 344 14.46 -27.30 -10.12
CA ASP A 344 14.30 -27.85 -11.48
C ASP A 344 13.70 -26.84 -12.49
N GLY A 345 13.17 -25.71 -12.01
CA GLY A 345 12.47 -24.70 -12.81
C GLY A 345 11.11 -25.14 -13.36
N GLU A 346 10.58 -26.27 -12.89
CA GLU A 346 9.34 -26.90 -13.38
C GLU A 346 8.11 -26.48 -12.58
N ALA A 347 8.30 -25.94 -11.39
CA ALA A 347 7.23 -25.37 -10.57
C ALA A 347 7.58 -24.00 -10.01
N ILE A 348 6.54 -23.25 -9.65
CA ILE A 348 6.65 -22.00 -8.92
C ILE A 348 6.03 -22.18 -7.54
N VAL A 349 6.73 -21.70 -6.51
CA VAL A 349 6.19 -21.59 -5.15
C VAL A 349 5.88 -20.13 -4.86
N MET A 350 4.75 -19.87 -4.22
CA MET A 350 4.32 -18.56 -3.77
C MET A 350 3.85 -18.64 -2.32
N ILE A 351 4.22 -17.63 -1.53
CA ILE A 351 3.72 -17.43 -0.18
C ILE A 351 2.80 -16.22 -0.20
N ALA A 352 1.55 -16.40 0.22
CA ALA A 352 0.56 -15.35 0.21
C ALA A 352 -0.58 -15.61 1.21
N PRO A 353 -1.09 -14.57 1.88
CA PRO A 353 -2.32 -14.66 2.65
C PRO A 353 -3.52 -14.85 1.72
N ASN A 354 -4.38 -15.79 2.07
CA ASN A 354 -5.66 -16.04 1.41
C ASN A 354 -6.80 -15.48 2.26
N MET A 355 -7.57 -14.54 1.71
CA MET A 355 -8.75 -14.01 2.38
C MET A 355 -9.93 -14.99 2.25
N LEU A 356 -10.37 -15.55 3.38
CA LEU A 356 -11.41 -16.59 3.38
C LEU A 356 -12.81 -16.06 3.05
N ALA A 357 -13.10 -14.80 3.36
CA ALA A 357 -14.41 -14.16 3.14
C ALA A 357 -14.26 -12.85 2.35
N ILE A 358 -14.04 -12.96 1.03
CA ILE A 358 -13.77 -11.80 0.15
C ILE A 358 -14.95 -10.81 0.09
N GLU A 359 -16.17 -11.27 0.33
CA GLU A 359 -17.37 -10.44 0.45
C GLU A 359 -17.30 -9.43 1.62
N HIS A 360 -16.37 -9.59 2.56
CA HIS A 360 -16.18 -8.70 3.69
C HIS A 360 -14.99 -7.74 3.51
N SER A 361 -14.31 -7.77 2.35
CA SER A 361 -13.09 -6.99 2.06
C SER A 361 -13.23 -5.47 2.25
N PHE A 362 -14.40 -4.90 1.98
CA PHE A 362 -14.65 -3.44 2.00
C PHE A 362 -15.78 -3.00 2.94
N ASP A 363 -16.56 -3.94 3.48
CA ASP A 363 -17.77 -3.61 4.25
C ASP A 363 -17.64 -4.01 5.72
N ARG A 364 -17.22 -5.24 6.01
CA ARG A 364 -17.11 -5.80 7.38
C ARG A 364 -15.72 -6.37 7.62
N MET A 365 -14.74 -5.49 7.48
CA MET A 365 -13.32 -5.82 7.55
C MET A 365 -12.94 -6.56 8.83
N GLU A 366 -13.62 -6.30 9.94
CA GLU A 366 -13.41 -6.95 11.23
C GLU A 366 -13.69 -8.46 11.23
N LEU A 367 -14.45 -8.95 10.25
CA LEU A 367 -14.73 -10.38 10.06
C LEU A 367 -13.72 -11.07 9.14
N ASN A 368 -12.80 -10.34 8.52
CA ASN A 368 -11.83 -10.92 7.62
C ASN A 368 -10.85 -11.81 8.37
N HIS A 369 -10.68 -13.02 7.85
CA HIS A 369 -9.64 -13.94 8.27
C HIS A 369 -8.74 -14.24 7.07
N ASN A 370 -7.47 -13.90 7.21
CA ASN A 370 -6.43 -14.14 6.22
C ASN A 370 -5.58 -15.33 6.66
N LEU A 371 -5.62 -16.38 5.86
CA LEU A 371 -4.88 -17.62 6.08
C LEU A 371 -3.58 -17.58 5.29
N MET A 372 -2.42 -17.57 5.95
CA MET A 372 -1.14 -17.61 5.24
C MET A 372 -0.96 -18.97 4.57
N GLU A 373 -0.82 -19.01 3.25
CA GLU A 373 -0.72 -20.23 2.47
C GLU A 373 0.57 -20.29 1.64
N LYS A 374 1.11 -21.51 1.49
CA LYS A 374 2.10 -21.87 0.49
C LYS A 374 1.38 -22.48 -0.70
N VAL A 375 1.48 -21.82 -1.85
CA VAL A 375 0.91 -22.25 -3.12
C VAL A 375 2.04 -22.76 -4.01
N ARG A 376 1.90 -23.97 -4.55
CA ARG A 376 2.81 -24.53 -5.56
C ARG A 376 2.05 -24.72 -6.86
N VAL A 377 2.59 -24.18 -7.95
CA VAL A 377 2.04 -24.31 -9.31
C VAL A 377 3.01 -25.13 -10.14
N ASP A 378 2.61 -26.34 -10.53
CA ASP A 378 3.35 -27.21 -11.44
C ASP A 378 3.16 -26.75 -12.89
N LEU A 379 4.23 -26.31 -13.54
CA LEU A 379 4.14 -25.69 -14.87
C LEU A 379 3.98 -26.71 -16.00
N LYS A 380 4.26 -27.99 -15.76
CA LYS A 380 4.11 -29.06 -16.76
C LYS A 380 2.69 -29.58 -16.78
N THR A 381 2.17 -29.95 -15.62
CA THR A 381 0.84 -30.55 -15.46
C THR A 381 -0.26 -29.50 -15.32
N GLY A 382 0.08 -28.29 -14.87
CA GLY A 382 -0.90 -27.28 -14.51
C GLY A 382 -1.53 -27.48 -13.13
N THR A 383 -1.10 -28.51 -12.39
CA THR A 383 -1.61 -28.81 -11.06
C THR A 383 -1.20 -27.74 -10.05
N ILE A 384 -2.14 -27.31 -9.21
CA ILE A 384 -1.89 -26.41 -8.11
C ILE A 384 -2.10 -27.14 -6.79
N SER A 385 -1.17 -27.01 -5.85
CA SER A 385 -1.35 -27.42 -4.46
C SER A 385 -1.25 -26.22 -3.52
N ARG A 386 -2.03 -26.26 -2.44
CA ARG A 386 -2.15 -25.17 -1.47
C ARG A 386 -2.05 -25.75 -0.06
N HIS A 387 -1.19 -25.16 0.76
CA HIS A 387 -0.94 -25.62 2.11
C HIS A 387 -1.00 -24.44 3.09
N PRO A 388 -1.96 -24.42 4.03
CA PRO A 388 -1.97 -23.45 5.12
C PRO A 388 -0.71 -23.57 5.98
N LEU A 389 -0.07 -22.46 6.29
CA LEU A 389 1.14 -22.39 7.12
C LEU A 389 0.84 -22.11 8.59
N SER A 390 -0.32 -21.50 8.87
CA SER A 390 -0.75 -21.12 10.21
C SER A 390 -2.25 -20.91 10.21
N ALA A 391 -2.93 -21.31 11.28
CA ALA A 391 -4.36 -21.04 11.49
C ALA A 391 -4.64 -19.63 12.07
N ARG A 392 -3.60 -18.87 12.42
CA ARG A 392 -3.76 -17.47 12.86
C ARG A 392 -4.16 -16.58 11.68
N ASN A 393 -4.89 -15.51 11.99
CA ASN A 393 -5.18 -14.43 11.04
C ASN A 393 -3.88 -13.65 10.76
N LEU A 394 -3.23 -13.92 9.64
CA LEU A 394 -1.92 -13.38 9.28
C LEU A 394 -1.98 -12.67 7.94
N ASP A 395 -1.46 -11.45 7.90
CA ASP A 395 -1.41 -10.63 6.68
C ASP A 395 -0.22 -9.66 6.73
N ILE A 396 -0.06 -8.83 5.68
CA ILE A 396 0.88 -7.71 5.58
C ILE A 396 2.28 -8.14 6.07
N ALA A 397 2.79 -9.22 5.45
CA ALA A 397 4.01 -9.87 5.87
C ALA A 397 5.23 -9.40 5.09
N VAL A 398 6.40 -9.50 5.71
CA VAL A 398 7.69 -9.13 5.15
C VAL A 398 8.66 -10.29 5.21
N ILE A 399 9.63 -10.28 4.31
CA ILE A 399 10.79 -11.19 4.30
C ILE A 399 12.08 -10.39 4.36
N ASN A 400 13.20 -11.07 4.55
CA ASN A 400 14.48 -10.45 4.23
C ASN A 400 14.51 -10.04 2.76
N GLN A 401 14.70 -8.73 2.50
CA GLN A 401 14.59 -8.16 1.16
C GLN A 401 15.66 -8.72 0.20
N GLY A 402 16.79 -9.23 0.71
CA GLY A 402 17.80 -9.92 -0.10
C GLY A 402 17.29 -11.23 -0.72
N TYR A 403 16.14 -11.74 -0.26
CA TYR A 403 15.49 -12.96 -0.74
C TYR A 403 14.23 -12.70 -1.58
N ILE A 404 13.97 -11.45 -2.00
CA ILE A 404 12.92 -11.18 -2.98
C ILE A 404 13.18 -12.03 -4.22
N ALA A 405 12.14 -12.72 -4.68
CA ALA A 405 12.16 -13.65 -5.81
C ALA A 405 12.98 -14.94 -5.61
N LYS A 406 13.64 -15.09 -4.46
CA LYS A 406 14.45 -16.24 -4.05
C LYS A 406 13.68 -17.11 -3.08
N LYS A 407 14.06 -18.38 -3.00
CA LYS A 407 13.59 -19.28 -1.95
C LYS A 407 14.00 -18.72 -0.59
N ASN A 408 13.03 -18.35 0.22
CA ASN A 408 13.21 -17.86 1.58
C ASN A 408 12.69 -18.90 2.59
N ARG A 409 13.29 -18.95 3.78
CA ARG A 409 12.89 -19.80 4.89
C ARG A 409 11.98 -19.04 5.87
N TYR A 410 12.21 -17.76 6.09
CA TYR A 410 11.52 -17.00 7.14
C TYR A 410 10.57 -15.96 6.58
N VAL A 411 9.41 -15.83 7.23
CA VAL A 411 8.40 -14.80 6.96
C VAL A 411 7.98 -14.16 8.27
N TYR A 412 7.86 -12.84 8.30
CA TYR A 412 7.39 -12.07 9.45
C TYR A 412 6.03 -11.48 9.12
N ALA A 413 4.97 -11.96 9.77
CA ALA A 413 3.60 -11.58 9.46
C ALA A 413 2.95 -10.80 10.59
N ALA A 414 2.17 -9.77 10.24
CA ALA A 414 1.30 -9.09 11.19
C ALA A 414 0.19 -10.04 11.63
N VAL A 415 -0.12 -10.04 12.93
CA VAL A 415 -1.26 -10.78 13.48
C VAL A 415 -2.46 -9.86 13.50
N GLY A 416 -3.48 -10.22 12.72
CA GLY A 416 -4.77 -9.52 12.72
C GLY A 416 -5.51 -9.73 14.03
N GLY A 417 -5.99 -8.63 14.63
CA GLY A 417 -7.05 -8.65 15.63
C GLY A 417 -8.42 -8.54 14.96
N PRO A 418 -9.34 -7.71 15.50
CA PRO A 418 -10.46 -7.19 14.71
C PRO A 418 -9.86 -6.32 13.60
N PHE A 419 -9.66 -6.90 12.42
CA PHE A 419 -9.00 -6.24 11.30
C PHE A 419 -9.74 -4.92 10.98
N PRO A 420 -9.04 -3.80 10.70
CA PRO A 420 -7.63 -3.69 10.33
C PRO A 420 -6.67 -3.44 11.51
N LYS A 421 -7.05 -3.70 12.77
CA LYS A 421 -6.12 -3.61 13.89
C LYS A 421 -5.12 -4.76 13.89
N VAL A 422 -3.83 -4.44 13.99
CA VAL A 422 -2.74 -5.41 14.14
C VAL A 422 -2.36 -5.52 15.61
N ILE A 423 -2.39 -6.73 16.17
CA ILE A 423 -2.17 -6.98 17.61
C ILE A 423 -0.78 -7.56 17.94
N GLY A 424 0.01 -7.85 16.91
CA GLY A 424 1.38 -8.33 17.08
C GLY A 424 2.03 -8.79 15.79
N VAL A 425 3.18 -9.46 15.92
CA VAL A 425 3.95 -10.03 14.82
C VAL A 425 4.32 -11.48 15.14
N VAL A 426 4.34 -12.34 14.14
CA VAL A 426 4.87 -13.71 14.23
C VAL A 426 5.98 -13.94 13.21
N LYS A 427 6.88 -14.85 13.55
CA LYS A 427 7.87 -15.40 12.62
C LYS A 427 7.46 -16.81 12.23
N LEU A 428 7.39 -17.06 10.93
CA LEU A 428 7.15 -18.37 10.34
C LEU A 428 8.47 -18.95 9.82
N ASP A 429 8.67 -20.25 10.02
CA ASP A 429 9.73 -21.05 9.40
C ASP A 429 9.11 -21.99 8.35
N LEU A 430 9.29 -21.67 7.08
CA LEU A 430 8.74 -22.38 5.92
C LEU A 430 9.42 -23.74 5.67
N SER A 431 10.51 -24.05 6.36
CA SER A 431 11.15 -25.38 6.29
C SER A 431 10.44 -26.42 7.16
N LYS A 432 9.63 -25.98 8.13
CA LYS A 432 8.78 -26.89 8.88
C LYS A 432 7.75 -27.51 7.93
N GLY A 433 7.64 -28.84 7.98
CA GLY A 433 6.78 -29.59 7.07
C GLY A 433 5.30 -29.23 7.22
N GLU A 434 4.50 -29.64 6.24
CA GLU A 434 3.06 -29.31 6.11
C GLU A 434 2.18 -29.77 7.29
N GLN A 435 2.72 -30.61 8.18
CA GLN A 435 2.03 -31.15 9.36
C GLN A 435 2.43 -30.49 10.68
N GLN A 436 3.33 -29.50 10.67
CA GLN A 436 3.84 -28.86 11.90
C GLN A 436 3.50 -27.36 11.92
N GLU A 437 3.36 -26.82 13.13
CA GLU A 437 3.19 -25.37 13.30
C GLU A 437 4.43 -24.63 12.81
N CYS A 438 4.25 -23.77 11.80
CA CYS A 438 5.32 -22.97 11.21
C CYS A 438 5.72 -21.78 12.09
N ILE A 439 4.87 -21.35 13.03
CA ILE A 439 5.21 -20.25 13.95
C ILE A 439 6.35 -20.70 14.87
N VAL A 440 7.47 -19.96 14.83
CA VAL A 440 8.66 -20.23 15.64
C VAL A 440 8.99 -19.12 16.64
N ALA A 441 8.43 -17.93 16.45
CA ALA A 441 8.49 -16.83 17.42
C ALA A 441 7.25 -15.93 17.29
N SER A 442 6.90 -15.22 18.37
CA SER A 442 5.80 -14.26 18.33
C SER A 442 6.00 -13.12 19.33
N ARG A 443 5.54 -11.91 18.96
CA ARG A 443 5.44 -10.75 19.83
C ARG A 443 4.04 -10.17 19.75
N MET A 444 3.22 -10.43 20.77
CA MET A 444 1.95 -9.75 20.95
C MET A 444 2.20 -8.41 21.65
N TYR A 445 1.59 -7.33 21.16
CA TYR A 445 1.82 -5.98 21.70
C TYR A 445 1.16 -5.75 23.06
N GLY A 446 0.24 -6.63 23.44
CA GLY A 446 -0.51 -6.55 24.69
C GLY A 446 -1.86 -5.83 24.52
N PRO A 447 -2.65 -5.74 25.59
CA PRO A 447 -3.96 -5.09 25.56
C PRO A 447 -3.88 -3.64 25.07
N GLU A 448 -4.88 -3.21 24.29
CA GLU A 448 -5.03 -1.83 23.80
C GLU A 448 -3.83 -1.28 23.01
N SER A 449 -2.90 -2.15 22.60
CA SER A 449 -1.71 -1.81 21.85
C SER A 449 -1.79 -2.40 20.46
N TYR A 450 -1.67 -1.55 19.46
CA TYR A 450 -1.85 -1.93 18.06
C TYR A 450 -0.70 -1.40 17.21
N GLY A 451 -0.24 -2.22 16.28
CA GLY A 451 0.84 -1.86 15.35
C GLY A 451 0.37 -1.78 13.90
N GLY A 452 1.29 -2.07 12.98
CA GLY A 452 1.01 -2.20 11.55
C GLY A 452 1.95 -3.20 10.89
N GLU A 453 2.29 -2.96 9.62
CA GLU A 453 3.28 -3.77 8.89
C GLU A 453 4.62 -3.85 9.66
N PRO A 454 5.15 -5.06 9.94
CA PRO A 454 6.54 -5.23 10.34
C PRO A 454 7.47 -5.04 9.14
N PHE A 455 8.68 -4.52 9.36
CA PHE A 455 9.70 -4.46 8.32
C PHE A 455 11.01 -5.12 8.79
N PHE A 456 11.63 -5.92 7.93
CA PHE A 456 12.90 -6.58 8.22
C PHE A 456 14.08 -5.72 7.78
N VAL A 457 15.04 -5.51 8.69
CA VAL A 457 16.32 -4.84 8.41
C VAL A 457 17.46 -5.80 8.71
N ALA A 458 18.17 -6.23 7.66
CA ALA A 458 19.33 -7.10 7.80
C ALA A 458 20.44 -6.41 8.60
N ARG A 459 21.12 -7.16 9.47
CA ARG A 459 22.28 -6.65 10.22
C ARG A 459 23.44 -6.36 9.28
N GLU A 460 23.77 -7.33 8.44
CA GLU A 460 24.87 -7.28 7.48
C GLU A 460 24.34 -7.69 6.08
N PRO A 461 23.63 -6.80 5.38
CA PRO A 461 22.96 -7.12 4.11
C PRO A 461 23.91 -7.61 3.01
N GLU A 462 25.16 -7.14 3.03
CA GLU A 462 26.18 -7.48 2.05
C GLU A 462 27.01 -8.71 2.45
N ASN A 463 26.75 -9.30 3.62
CA ASN A 463 27.46 -10.49 4.08
C ASN A 463 26.73 -11.75 3.56
N PRO A 464 27.29 -12.47 2.58
CA PRO A 464 26.65 -13.67 2.03
C PRO A 464 26.61 -14.85 3.01
N ASN A 465 27.37 -14.79 4.10
CA ASN A 465 27.39 -15.81 5.15
C ASN A 465 26.43 -15.51 6.30
N ALA A 466 25.76 -14.35 6.29
CA ALA A 466 24.75 -14.03 7.29
C ALA A 466 23.56 -14.99 7.18
N GLU A 467 23.02 -15.39 8.33
CA GLU A 467 21.78 -16.16 8.34
C GLU A 467 20.61 -15.31 7.82
N GLU A 468 19.63 -15.93 7.16
CA GLU A 468 18.52 -15.23 6.53
C GLU A 468 17.75 -14.32 7.51
N ASP A 469 17.65 -14.71 8.77
CA ASP A 469 17.00 -13.99 9.86
C ASP A 469 17.98 -13.19 10.74
N ASP A 470 19.24 -12.99 10.33
CA ASP A 470 20.17 -12.12 11.05
C ASP A 470 19.87 -10.64 10.79
N GLY A 471 19.09 -10.06 11.70
CA GLY A 471 18.65 -8.69 11.61
C GLY A 471 17.61 -8.35 12.64
N TYR A 472 16.79 -7.37 12.30
CA TYR A 472 15.81 -6.80 13.19
C TYR A 472 14.47 -6.63 12.50
N ILE A 473 13.39 -6.79 13.26
CA ILE A 473 12.04 -6.39 12.86
C ILE A 473 11.73 -5.05 13.49
N VAL A 474 11.30 -4.10 12.67
CA VAL A 474 10.87 -2.78 13.11
C VAL A 474 9.39 -2.57 12.87
N SER A 475 8.71 -1.87 13.78
CA SER A 475 7.30 -1.50 13.60
C SER A 475 6.90 -0.32 14.49
N TYR A 476 5.92 0.47 14.04
CA TYR A 476 5.24 1.44 14.89
C TYR A 476 4.16 0.73 15.70
N VAL A 477 4.08 1.05 17.00
CA VAL A 477 3.04 0.56 17.91
C VAL A 477 2.42 1.74 18.67
N HIS A 478 1.11 1.73 18.83
CA HIS A 478 0.37 2.72 19.58
C HIS A 478 -0.46 2.07 20.67
N HIS A 479 -0.34 2.59 21.89
CA HIS A 479 -1.17 2.20 23.03
C HIS A 479 -2.34 3.18 23.16
N GLU A 480 -3.56 2.75 22.84
CA GLU A 480 -4.74 3.62 22.72
C GLU A 480 -5.07 4.31 24.06
N LYS A 481 -5.08 3.56 25.18
CA LYS A 481 -5.41 4.12 26.50
C LYS A 481 -4.36 5.09 27.06
N LEU A 482 -3.08 4.82 26.84
CA LEU A 482 -2.00 5.72 27.28
C LEU A 482 -1.79 6.88 26.31
N GLY A 483 -2.31 6.80 25.09
CA GLY A 483 -2.08 7.80 24.05
C GLY A 483 -0.64 7.84 23.55
N GLU A 484 0.17 6.83 23.84
CA GLU A 484 1.60 6.79 23.51
C GLU A 484 1.86 5.99 22.23
N SER A 485 2.75 6.48 21.36
CA SER A 485 3.29 5.71 20.24
C SER A 485 4.77 5.46 20.41
N ARG A 486 5.21 4.28 19.99
CA ARG A 486 6.58 3.82 20.06
C ARG A 486 7.00 3.23 18.72
N PHE A 487 8.26 3.40 18.36
CA PHE A 487 8.91 2.62 17.31
C PHE A 487 9.70 1.50 17.98
N LEU A 488 9.29 0.26 17.73
CA LEU A 488 9.90 -0.93 18.31
C LEU A 488 10.95 -1.48 17.36
N VAL A 489 12.09 -1.89 17.94
CA VAL A 489 13.12 -2.68 17.27
C VAL A 489 13.20 -4.01 18.00
N MET A 490 12.97 -5.09 17.26
CA MET A 490 12.93 -6.45 17.77
C MET A 490 14.02 -7.29 17.11
N ASP A 491 14.72 -8.13 17.87
CA ASP A 491 15.60 -9.15 17.32
C ASP A 491 14.80 -10.09 16.40
N ALA A 492 15.25 -10.31 15.16
CA ALA A 492 14.46 -11.07 14.19
C ALA A 492 14.43 -12.58 14.49
N LYS A 493 15.31 -13.10 15.35
CA LYS A 493 15.29 -14.52 15.74
C LYS A 493 14.22 -14.81 16.78
N SER A 494 14.21 -14.01 17.85
CA SER A 494 13.36 -14.18 19.03
C SER A 494 12.08 -13.34 19.02
N LEU A 495 12.06 -12.25 18.23
CA LEU A 495 11.11 -11.14 18.34
C LEU A 495 11.12 -10.44 19.71
N ASP A 496 12.22 -10.53 20.47
CA ASP A 496 12.44 -9.75 21.69
C ASP A 496 12.77 -8.30 21.40
N ILE A 497 12.21 -7.37 22.17
CA ILE A 497 12.42 -5.93 22.01
C ILE A 497 13.84 -5.60 22.47
N VAL A 498 14.70 -5.20 21.54
CA VAL A 498 16.08 -4.77 21.81
C VAL A 498 16.18 -3.26 21.98
N ALA A 499 15.26 -2.50 21.37
CA ALA A 499 15.15 -1.07 21.57
C ALA A 499 13.72 -0.57 21.37
N ALA A 500 13.37 0.51 22.06
CA ALA A 500 12.12 1.22 21.83
C ALA A 500 12.36 2.73 21.83
N VAL A 501 11.82 3.41 20.82
CA VAL A 501 11.87 4.88 20.69
C VAL A 501 10.49 5.44 20.98
N LYS A 502 10.39 6.38 21.92
CA LYS A 502 9.15 7.12 22.19
C LYS A 502 8.93 8.15 21.09
N LEU A 503 7.76 8.11 20.47
CA LEU A 503 7.42 9.04 19.41
C LEU A 503 6.74 10.29 19.99
N PRO A 504 6.98 11.48 19.39
CA PRO A 504 6.48 12.75 19.90
C PRO A 504 4.96 12.91 19.75
N ARG A 505 4.31 12.01 19.00
CA ARG A 505 2.86 12.00 18.80
C ARG A 505 2.36 10.62 18.39
N ARG A 506 1.04 10.47 18.38
CA ARG A 506 0.37 9.30 17.81
C ARG A 506 0.75 9.12 16.34
N VAL A 507 1.12 7.90 15.98
CA VAL A 507 1.26 7.45 14.60
C VAL A 507 0.02 6.61 14.27
N PRO A 508 -0.87 7.08 13.37
CA PRO A 508 -2.08 6.35 13.02
C PRO A 508 -1.78 4.97 12.44
N SER A 509 -2.79 4.11 12.32
CA SER A 509 -2.64 2.92 11.50
C SER A 509 -2.35 3.33 10.05
N GLY A 510 -1.47 2.59 9.39
CA GLY A 510 -1.04 2.86 8.02
C GLY A 510 -1.04 1.58 7.20
N PHE A 511 -0.54 1.70 5.97
CA PHE A 511 -0.38 0.57 5.07
C PHE A 511 1.10 0.19 5.02
N HIS A 512 1.74 0.37 3.86
CA HIS A 512 3.05 -0.20 3.61
C HIS A 512 4.20 0.77 3.89
N GLY A 513 5.32 0.22 4.34
CA GLY A 513 6.54 0.92 4.61
C GLY A 513 7.77 0.25 4.02
N ILE A 514 8.86 1.00 4.00
CA ILE A 514 10.17 0.56 3.55
C ILE A 514 11.23 1.07 4.52
N PHE A 515 12.36 0.37 4.57
CA PHE A 515 13.58 0.88 5.17
C PHE A 515 14.58 1.24 4.07
N VAL A 516 15.14 2.45 4.12
CA VAL A 516 16.16 2.92 3.18
C VAL A 516 17.42 3.22 3.97
N LYS A 517 18.52 2.55 3.64
CA LYS A 517 19.80 2.72 4.36
C LYS A 517 20.45 4.04 4.02
N GLU A 518 21.34 4.52 4.89
CA GLU A 518 22.10 5.75 4.64
C GLU A 518 22.83 5.73 3.29
N SER A 519 23.50 4.61 2.96
CA SER A 519 24.20 4.42 1.69
C SER A 519 23.30 4.49 0.44
N GLU A 520 22.00 4.24 0.61
CA GLU A 520 21.01 4.36 -0.47
C GLU A 520 20.42 5.77 -0.50
N LEU A 521 20.23 6.39 0.67
CA LEU A 521 19.82 7.79 0.78
C LEU A 521 20.82 8.72 0.08
N ASP A 522 22.12 8.49 0.19
CA ASP A 522 23.15 9.27 -0.51
C ASP A 522 22.96 9.25 -2.04
N LYS A 523 22.59 8.09 -2.59
CA LYS A 523 22.28 7.93 -4.02
C LYS A 523 20.98 8.67 -4.39
N ILE A 524 19.98 8.63 -3.51
CA ILE A 524 18.71 9.35 -3.67
C ILE A 524 18.94 10.86 -3.63
N TYR A 525 19.78 11.36 -2.73
CA TYR A 525 20.12 12.78 -2.62
C TYR A 525 20.85 13.27 -3.87
N SER A 526 21.76 12.45 -4.40
CA SER A 526 22.53 12.77 -5.61
C SER A 526 21.70 12.78 -6.90
N SER A 527 20.56 12.07 -6.93
CA SER A 527 19.69 11.95 -8.12
C SER A 527 18.68 13.09 -8.29
N VAL A 528 18.71 14.09 -7.41
CA VAL A 528 17.80 15.25 -7.43
C VAL A 528 18.26 16.35 -8.39
N ASN A 529 19.50 16.30 -8.89
CA ASN A 529 20.05 17.23 -9.88
C ASN A 529 19.73 16.83 -11.32
#